data_AF-A0A3G8WK10-F1
#
_entry.id   AF-A0A3G8WK10-F1
#
_cell.length_a   1.000
_cell.length_b   1.000
_cell.length_c   1.000
_cell.angle_alpha   90.00
_cell.angle_beta   90.00
_cell.angle_gamma   90.00
#
_symmetry.space_group_name_H-M   'P 1'
#
loop_
_entity.id
_entity.type
_entity.pdbx_description
1 polymer ?
#
loop_
_entity_poly.entity_id
_entity_poly.type
_entity_poly.pdbx_seq_one_letter_code
_entity_poly.pdbx_strand_id
1 'polypeptide(L)'
;MKNKSAAEKMAEAWGKVAELQEQPHQEPKQQIEETSLINNVTFSFLLQMQVVEQLREIEAIKRKDDFHYCVSDVIRDGIEIMRNKYKDLPLRPNGVIPTRRGKRSNSTKTERVFTSCRISAVDREFIYDFMYSKNINKDGDFLSTNYTKDDFIEQLLKDFKGSLK
;
A
#
# COMPACT_ATOMS: atom_id res chain seq x y z
N MET A 1 28.49 -14.30 49.31
CA MET A 1 28.15 -13.48 48.12
C MET A 1 26.84 -12.76 48.40
N LYS A 2 26.83 -11.42 48.43
CA LYS A 2 25.63 -10.62 48.75
C LYS A 2 24.81 -10.44 47.47
N ASN A 3 23.55 -10.87 47.48
CA ASN A 3 22.64 -10.70 46.34
C ASN A 3 22.18 -9.23 46.28
N LYS A 4 22.50 -8.54 45.18
CA LYS A 4 22.04 -7.17 44.90
C LYS A 4 20.51 -7.12 44.78
N SER A 5 19.92 -6.08 45.37
CA SER A 5 18.47 -5.84 45.35
C SER A 5 17.97 -5.55 43.93
N ALA A 6 16.71 -5.88 43.65
CA ALA A 6 16.07 -5.56 42.37
C ALA A 6 16.11 -4.05 42.06
N ALA A 7 16.10 -3.20 43.09
CA ALA A 7 16.23 -1.75 42.95
C ALA A 7 17.63 -1.33 42.45
N GLU A 8 18.69 -1.99 42.92
CA GLU A 8 20.06 -1.72 42.46
C GLU A 8 20.28 -2.17 41.01
N LYS A 9 19.66 -3.28 40.60
CA LYS A 9 19.72 -3.76 39.21
C LYS A 9 18.99 -2.83 38.24
N MET A 10 17.88 -2.22 38.67
CA MET A 10 17.13 -1.25 37.88
C MET A 10 17.90 0.08 37.75
N ALA A 11 18.52 0.58 38.82
CA ALA A 11 19.33 1.80 38.78
C ALA A 11 20.56 1.65 37.85
N GLU A 12 21.21 0.48 37.87
CA GLU A 12 22.34 0.16 36.99
C GLU A 12 21.93 0.04 35.50
N ALA A 13 20.68 -0.37 35.23
CA ALA A 13 20.13 -0.43 33.87
C ALA A 13 19.77 0.96 33.32
N TRP A 14 19.25 1.86 34.15
CA TRP A 14 18.89 3.22 33.72
C TRP A 14 20.12 4.14 33.58
N GLY A 15 21.17 3.94 34.37
CA GLY A 15 22.45 4.66 34.20
C GLY A 15 23.14 4.39 32.86
N LYS A 16 23.04 3.16 32.34
CA LYS A 16 23.64 2.76 31.05
C LYS A 16 22.89 3.27 29.82
N VAL A 17 21.63 3.69 29.96
CA VAL A 17 20.83 4.26 28.86
C VAL A 17 21.15 5.75 28.68
N ALA A 18 21.44 6.47 29.76
CA ALA A 18 21.84 7.88 29.71
C ALA A 18 23.22 8.09 29.08
N GLU A 19 24.12 7.10 29.20
CA GLU A 19 25.49 7.16 28.66
C GLU A 19 25.59 6.81 27.15
N LEU A 20 24.49 6.34 26.54
CA LEU A 20 24.40 6.03 25.10
C LEU A 20 23.85 7.19 24.25
N GLN A 21 23.53 8.34 24.85
CA GLN A 21 22.91 9.48 24.16
C GLN A 21 23.85 10.63 23.80
N GLU A 22 25.15 10.50 24.02
CA GLU A 22 26.14 11.49 23.59
C GLU A 22 27.19 10.88 22.65
N GLN A 23 26.83 10.75 21.38
CA GLN A 23 27.82 10.80 20.30
C GLN A 23 27.49 11.94 19.33
N PRO A 24 28.44 12.84 19.04
CA PRO A 24 28.26 13.85 18.02
C PRO A 24 28.54 13.24 16.65
N HIS A 25 27.55 13.21 15.75
CA HIS A 25 27.77 12.78 14.38
C HIS A 25 27.21 13.78 13.36
N GLN A 26 28.18 14.62 12.92
CA GLN A 26 28.38 15.29 11.64
C GLN A 26 27.21 15.33 10.63
N GLU A 27 26.89 16.55 10.19
CA GLU A 27 26.13 16.80 8.95
C GLU A 27 26.88 16.24 7.73
N PRO A 28 26.23 15.43 6.87
CA PRO A 28 26.71 15.23 5.52
C PRO A 28 26.00 16.24 4.60
N LYS A 29 26.74 17.30 4.22
CA LYS A 29 26.52 17.95 2.92
C LYS A 29 26.93 16.94 1.86
N GLN A 30 25.99 16.40 1.09
CA GLN A 30 26.26 15.86 -0.25
C GLN A 30 24.96 15.55 -1.01
N GLN A 31 24.82 16.23 -2.15
CA GLN A 31 24.31 15.75 -3.43
C GLN A 31 23.10 14.80 -3.39
N ILE A 32 21.96 15.32 -3.81
CA ILE A 32 20.78 14.53 -4.20
C ILE A 32 21.17 13.73 -5.44
N GLU A 33 21.74 12.54 -5.24
CA GLU A 33 21.67 11.47 -6.23
C GLU A 33 20.22 10.96 -6.26
N GLU A 34 19.58 11.16 -7.41
CA GLU A 34 18.24 10.74 -7.79
C GLU A 34 18.14 9.20 -7.95
N THR A 35 18.66 8.44 -6.99
CA THR A 35 18.60 6.97 -6.93
C THR A 35 18.19 6.54 -5.53
N SER A 36 17.16 7.18 -4.97
CA SER A 36 16.46 6.58 -3.84
C SER A 36 15.86 5.26 -4.32
N LEU A 37 16.42 4.14 -3.86
CA LEU A 37 15.82 2.82 -3.85
C LEU A 37 14.30 2.97 -3.73
N ILE A 38 13.59 2.80 -4.85
CA ILE A 38 12.12 2.75 -4.81
C ILE A 38 11.82 1.53 -3.94
N ASN A 39 11.44 1.77 -2.69
CA ASN A 39 11.10 0.74 -1.73
C ASN A 39 9.88 -0.01 -2.27
N ASN A 40 10.15 -1.02 -3.08
CA ASN A 40 9.16 -1.84 -3.73
C ASN A 40 8.57 -2.79 -2.71
N VAL A 41 7.25 -2.78 -2.60
CA VAL A 41 6.50 -3.62 -1.70
C VAL A 41 5.64 -4.57 -2.51
N THR A 42 5.52 -5.81 -2.02
CA THR A 42 4.58 -6.77 -2.60
C THR A 42 3.17 -6.40 -2.17
N PHE A 43 2.32 -6.09 -3.14
CA PHE A 43 0.91 -5.83 -2.91
C PHE A 43 0.09 -7.01 -3.41
N SER A 44 -0.45 -7.79 -2.46
CA SER A 44 -1.24 -8.98 -2.76
C SER A 44 -2.74 -8.71 -2.69
N PHE A 45 -3.48 -9.41 -3.57
CA PHE A 45 -4.93 -9.35 -3.68
C PHE A 45 -5.50 -10.70 -4.15
N LEU A 46 -6.79 -10.89 -3.88
CA LEU A 46 -7.55 -12.07 -4.30
C LEU A 46 -8.65 -11.58 -5.24
N LEU A 47 -8.53 -11.86 -6.53
CA LEU A 47 -9.43 -11.35 -7.56
C LEU A 47 -10.23 -12.48 -8.19
N GLN A 48 -11.37 -12.14 -8.77
CA GLN A 48 -12.10 -13.05 -9.65
C GLN A 48 -11.35 -13.25 -10.98
N MET A 49 -11.46 -14.43 -11.59
CA MET A 49 -10.76 -14.75 -12.85
C MET A 49 -11.04 -13.70 -13.95
N GLN A 50 -12.28 -13.22 -14.07
CA GLN A 50 -12.66 -12.20 -15.05
C GLN A 50 -11.88 -10.89 -14.90
N VAL A 51 -11.58 -10.48 -13.66
CA VAL A 51 -10.78 -9.27 -13.39
C VAL A 51 -9.31 -9.51 -13.78
N VAL A 52 -8.79 -10.72 -13.53
CA VAL A 52 -7.44 -11.12 -13.94
C VAL A 52 -7.32 -11.14 -15.47
N GLU A 53 -8.32 -11.65 -16.18
CA GLU A 53 -8.37 -11.64 -17.64
C GLU A 53 -8.32 -10.22 -18.21
N GLN A 54 -9.04 -9.27 -17.60
CA GLN A 54 -9.00 -7.86 -18.02
C GLN A 54 -7.62 -7.23 -17.83
N LEU A 55 -6.93 -7.54 -16.73
CA LEU A 55 -5.55 -7.08 -16.51
C LEU A 55 -4.61 -7.64 -17.60
N ARG A 56 -4.76 -8.93 -17.93
CA ARG A 56 -3.98 -9.60 -18.98
C ARG A 56 -4.29 -9.08 -20.38
N GLU A 57 -5.53 -8.68 -20.65
CA GLU A 57 -5.90 -8.04 -21.91
C GLU A 57 -5.15 -6.70 -22.11
N ILE A 58 -5.14 -5.85 -21.08
CA ILE A 58 -4.42 -4.57 -21.11
C ILE A 58 -2.92 -4.81 -21.28
N GLU A 59 -2.37 -5.74 -20.50
CA GLU A 59 -0.98 -6.19 -20.63
C GLU A 59 -0.67 -6.65 -22.06
N ALA A 60 -1.49 -7.51 -22.65
CA ALA A 60 -1.29 -8.04 -24.01
C ALA A 60 -1.36 -6.93 -25.08
N ILE A 61 -2.20 -5.92 -24.89
CA ILE A 61 -2.25 -4.74 -25.78
C ILE A 61 -0.95 -3.96 -25.68
N LYS A 62 -0.49 -3.63 -24.47
CA LYS A 62 0.74 -2.84 -24.23
C LYS A 62 2.01 -3.60 -24.62
N ARG A 63 2.01 -4.92 -24.51
CA ARG A 63 3.13 -5.78 -24.95
C ARG A 63 3.42 -5.73 -26.45
N LYS A 64 2.50 -5.19 -27.26
CA LYS A 64 2.77 -4.92 -28.67
C LYS A 64 3.85 -3.85 -28.85
N ASP A 65 3.93 -2.90 -27.92
CA ASP A 65 4.87 -1.78 -27.94
C ASP A 65 6.06 -2.02 -26.99
N ASP A 66 5.82 -2.61 -25.81
CA ASP A 66 6.85 -2.96 -24.82
C ASP A 66 6.73 -4.42 -24.38
N PHE A 67 7.62 -5.27 -24.90
CA PHE A 67 7.62 -6.71 -24.62
C PHE A 67 7.75 -7.06 -23.12
N HIS A 68 8.41 -6.20 -22.33
CA HIS A 68 8.62 -6.45 -20.89
C HIS A 68 7.43 -6.00 -20.02
N TYR A 69 6.46 -5.32 -20.62
CA TYR A 69 5.29 -4.84 -19.93
C TYR A 69 4.49 -5.99 -19.31
N CYS A 70 4.23 -5.90 -18.01
CA CYS A 70 3.59 -6.93 -17.21
C CYS A 70 2.38 -6.43 -16.43
N VAL A 71 1.65 -7.34 -15.78
CA VAL A 71 0.51 -6.97 -14.91
C VAL A 71 0.91 -5.96 -13.82
N SER A 72 2.12 -6.02 -13.27
CA SER A 72 2.55 -5.00 -12.30
C SER A 72 2.60 -3.60 -12.90
N ASP A 73 2.91 -3.50 -14.19
CA ASP A 73 2.98 -2.22 -14.91
C ASP A 73 1.58 -1.69 -15.17
N VAL A 74 0.63 -2.56 -15.56
CA VAL A 74 -0.80 -2.21 -15.64
C VAL A 74 -1.31 -1.58 -14.34
N ILE A 75 -0.93 -2.15 -13.20
CA ILE A 75 -1.34 -1.65 -11.89
C ILE A 75 -0.69 -0.29 -11.60
N ARG A 76 0.60 -0.12 -11.91
CA ARG A 76 1.31 1.16 -11.70
C ARG A 76 0.73 2.28 -12.56
N ASP A 77 0.55 2.04 -13.86
CA ASP A 77 -0.07 3.00 -14.78
C ASP A 77 -1.49 3.35 -14.34
N GLY A 78 -2.27 2.36 -13.89
CA GLY A 78 -3.62 2.59 -13.37
C GLY A 78 -3.64 3.44 -12.10
N ILE A 79 -2.68 3.24 -11.19
CA ILE A 79 -2.53 4.07 -9.99
C ILE A 79 -2.19 5.51 -10.37
N GLU A 80 -1.32 5.72 -11.37
CA GLU A 80 -0.98 7.06 -11.85
C GLU A 80 -2.20 7.78 -12.43
N ILE A 81 -3.00 7.09 -13.26
CA ILE A 81 -4.27 7.62 -13.78
C ILE A 81 -5.22 7.99 -12.64
N MET A 82 -5.34 7.12 -11.64
CA MET A 82 -6.19 7.38 -10.48
C MET A 82 -5.68 8.57 -9.65
N ARG A 83 -4.37 8.73 -9.43
CA ARG A 83 -3.82 9.91 -8.75
C ARG A 83 -4.16 11.21 -9.46
N ASN A 84 -4.08 11.21 -10.78
CA ASN A 84 -4.45 12.37 -11.59
C ASN A 84 -5.95 12.69 -11.49
N LYS A 85 -6.79 11.66 -11.32
CA LYS A 85 -8.25 11.80 -11.17
C LYS A 85 -8.70 12.15 -9.75
N TYR A 86 -8.03 11.63 -8.73
CA TYR A 86 -8.39 11.76 -7.31
C TYR A 86 -7.27 12.48 -6.55
N LYS A 87 -7.15 13.80 -6.78
CA LYS A 87 -6.08 14.63 -6.19
C LYS A 87 -6.30 14.96 -4.71
N ASP A 88 -7.55 15.10 -4.30
CA ASP A 88 -7.92 15.59 -2.96
C ASP A 88 -8.49 14.46 -2.08
N LEU A 89 -7.73 13.38 -1.94
CA LEU A 89 -8.13 12.27 -1.06
C LEU A 89 -7.86 12.62 0.41
N PRO A 90 -8.79 12.34 1.33
CA PRO A 90 -8.52 12.46 2.76
C PRO A 90 -7.41 11.48 3.16
N LEU A 91 -6.40 11.99 3.87
CA LEU A 91 -5.33 11.17 4.40
C LEU A 91 -5.86 10.28 5.53
N ARG A 92 -5.51 8.99 5.50
CA ARG A 92 -5.87 8.07 6.58
C ARG A 92 -5.06 8.39 7.84
N PRO A 93 -5.65 8.30 9.05
CA PRO A 93 -4.89 8.41 10.29
C PRO A 93 -3.82 7.31 10.41
N ASN A 94 -2.69 7.63 11.04
CA ASN A 94 -1.60 6.67 11.24
C ASN A 94 -2.08 5.42 11.99
N GLY A 95 -1.68 4.24 11.52
CA GLY A 95 -2.07 2.96 12.10
C GLY A 95 -3.45 2.43 11.68
N VAL A 96 -4.26 3.21 10.94
CA VAL A 96 -5.53 2.72 10.38
C VAL A 96 -5.24 1.90 9.13
N ILE A 97 -5.48 0.58 9.22
CA ILE A 97 -5.45 -0.31 8.07
C ILE A 97 -6.86 -0.31 7.46
N PRO A 98 -7.06 0.25 6.24
CA PRO A 98 -8.39 0.38 5.64
C PRO A 98 -8.97 -0.97 5.22
N THR A 99 -8.16 -2.02 5.19
CA THR A 99 -8.61 -3.37 4.91
C THR A 99 -9.25 -3.98 6.16
N ARG A 100 -10.53 -3.69 6.40
CA ARG A 100 -11.34 -4.61 7.22
C ARG A 100 -11.35 -5.92 6.44
N ARG A 101 -10.86 -7.04 7.03
CA ARG A 101 -10.97 -8.38 6.41
C ARG A 101 -12.45 -8.58 6.08
N GLY A 102 -12.83 -8.41 4.82
CA GLY A 102 -14.23 -8.46 4.42
C GLY A 102 -14.76 -9.86 4.72
N LYS A 103 -15.75 -9.96 5.63
CA LYS A 103 -16.71 -11.05 5.60
C LYS A 103 -17.62 -10.79 4.39
N ARG A 104 -17.17 -11.09 3.17
CA ARG A 104 -18.15 -11.41 2.11
C ARG A 104 -18.55 -12.86 2.33
N SER A 105 -19.67 -13.04 3.02
CA SER A 105 -20.38 -14.31 3.15
C SER A 105 -20.74 -14.84 1.76
N ASN A 106 -20.37 -16.08 1.48
CA ASN A 106 -21.05 -17.00 0.56
C ASN A 106 -21.44 -16.47 -0.84
N SER A 107 -20.60 -15.72 -1.55
CA SER A 107 -20.83 -15.48 -2.98
C SER A 107 -20.27 -16.65 -3.79
N THR A 108 -21.18 -17.48 -4.30
CA THR A 108 -21.14 -18.25 -5.58
C THR A 108 -19.77 -18.69 -6.10
N LYS A 109 -19.62 -20.00 -6.43
CA LYS A 109 -18.47 -20.72 -7.05
C LYS A 109 -17.77 -20.01 -8.24
N THR A 110 -17.31 -18.80 -8.06
CA THR A 110 -16.52 -18.02 -9.01
C THR A 110 -15.08 -18.21 -8.59
N GLU A 111 -14.28 -18.77 -9.49
CA GLU A 111 -12.88 -19.05 -9.22
C GLU A 111 -12.15 -17.74 -8.92
N ARG A 112 -11.50 -17.71 -7.75
CA ARG A 112 -10.69 -16.58 -7.31
C ARG A 112 -9.23 -16.97 -7.36
N VAL A 113 -8.41 -16.06 -7.87
CA VAL A 113 -6.97 -16.26 -8.06
C VAL A 113 -6.22 -15.31 -7.14
N PHE A 114 -5.36 -15.88 -6.30
CA PHE A 114 -4.44 -15.07 -5.51
C PHE A 114 -3.34 -14.53 -6.42
N THR A 115 -3.18 -13.22 -6.43
CA THR A 115 -2.23 -12.52 -7.29
C THR A 115 -1.50 -11.46 -6.47
N SER A 116 -0.30 -11.10 -6.91
CA SER A 116 0.46 -10.02 -6.29
C SER A 116 1.25 -9.25 -7.34
N CYS A 117 1.44 -7.96 -7.12
CA CYS A 117 2.32 -7.12 -7.92
C CYS A 117 3.37 -6.42 -7.05
N ARG A 118 4.40 -5.88 -7.70
CA ARG A 118 5.37 -4.99 -7.06
C ARG A 118 4.99 -3.54 -7.36
N ILE A 119 4.82 -2.76 -6.31
CA ILE A 119 4.51 -1.32 -6.38
C ILE A 119 5.40 -0.55 -5.41
N SER A 120 5.51 0.76 -5.58
CA SER A 120 6.24 1.57 -4.59
C SER A 120 5.48 1.66 -3.27
N ALA A 121 6.21 1.93 -2.18
CA ALA A 121 5.57 2.24 -0.90
C ALA A 121 4.57 3.39 -1.03
N VAL A 122 4.89 4.44 -1.80
CA VAL A 122 4.03 5.60 -2.03
C VAL A 122 2.74 5.20 -2.75
N ASP A 123 2.81 4.28 -3.71
CA ASP A 123 1.62 3.73 -4.39
C ASP A 123 0.74 2.95 -3.42
N ARG A 124 1.34 2.15 -2.53
CA ARG A 124 0.60 1.45 -1.49
C ARG A 124 -0.11 2.42 -0.55
N GLU A 125 0.55 3.49 -0.14
CA GLU A 125 -0.05 4.52 0.72
C GLU A 125 -1.24 5.18 0.03
N PHE A 126 -1.09 5.59 -1.24
CA PHE A 126 -2.20 6.11 -2.04
C PHE A 126 -3.38 5.13 -2.14
N ILE A 127 -3.12 3.84 -2.40
CA ILE A 127 -4.19 2.83 -2.45
C ILE A 127 -4.94 2.79 -1.12
N TYR A 128 -4.23 2.83 0.00
CA TYR A 128 -4.84 2.80 1.32
C TYR A 128 -5.62 4.07 1.65
N ASP A 129 -5.12 5.26 1.28
CA ASP A 129 -5.85 6.52 1.42
C ASP A 129 -7.12 6.52 0.56
N PHE A 130 -7.03 6.03 -0.68
CA PHE A 130 -8.18 5.89 -1.56
C PHE A 130 -9.22 4.90 -0.99
N MET A 131 -8.79 3.74 -0.52
CA MET A 131 -9.70 2.77 0.11
C MET A 131 -10.33 3.35 1.38
N TYR A 132 -9.57 4.10 2.17
CA TYR A 132 -10.07 4.79 3.36
C TYR A 132 -11.15 5.81 2.97
N SER A 133 -10.91 6.64 1.95
CA SER A 133 -11.87 7.64 1.49
C SER A 133 -13.20 7.04 1.00
N LYS A 134 -13.17 5.81 0.49
CA LYS A 134 -14.38 5.06 0.07
C LYS A 134 -15.10 4.40 1.24
N ASN A 135 -14.44 4.28 2.39
CA ASN A 135 -14.96 3.61 3.58
C ASN A 135 -15.39 4.59 4.68
N ILE A 136 -15.37 5.90 4.43
CA ILE A 136 -15.84 6.93 5.36
C ILE A 136 -17.00 7.74 4.77
N ASN A 137 -17.86 8.26 5.64
CA ASN A 137 -18.86 9.26 5.26
C ASN A 137 -18.26 10.68 5.25
N LYS A 138 -19.09 11.70 4.97
CA LYS A 138 -18.67 13.11 4.98
C LYS A 138 -18.25 13.61 6.36
N ASP A 139 -18.71 12.95 7.42
CA ASP A 139 -18.44 13.29 8.82
C ASP A 139 -17.18 12.57 9.36
N GLY A 140 -16.56 11.71 8.56
CA GLY A 140 -15.35 10.96 8.92
C GLY A 140 -15.61 9.59 9.58
N ASP A 141 -16.87 9.20 9.77
CA ASP A 141 -17.25 7.91 10.34
C ASP A 141 -17.16 6.78 9.31
N PHE A 142 -16.77 5.59 9.78
CA PHE A 142 -16.68 4.41 8.93
C PHE A 142 -18.05 3.94 8.45
N LEU A 143 -18.18 3.75 7.14
CA LEU A 143 -19.33 3.15 6.51
C LEU A 143 -19.43 1.66 6.86
N SER A 144 -20.66 1.14 6.86
CA SER A 144 -20.91 -0.31 7.03
C SER A 144 -20.49 -1.12 5.80
N THR A 145 -20.41 -0.48 4.63
CA THR A 145 -19.84 -1.04 3.40
C THR A 145 -18.32 -1.10 3.50
N ASN A 146 -17.75 -2.27 3.19
CA ASN A 146 -16.29 -2.45 3.16
C ASN A 146 -15.82 -2.44 1.71
N TYR A 147 -15.33 -1.30 1.22
CA TYR A 147 -14.54 -1.20 0.01
C TYR A 147 -13.22 -1.94 0.20
N THR A 148 -12.98 -2.94 -0.65
CA THR A 148 -11.87 -3.89 -0.53
C THR A 148 -10.82 -3.66 -1.62
N LYS A 149 -9.72 -4.43 -1.56
CA LYS A 149 -8.71 -4.43 -2.63
C LYS A 149 -9.28 -4.90 -3.98
N ASP A 150 -10.26 -5.80 -3.98
CA ASP A 150 -10.93 -6.27 -5.20
C ASP A 150 -11.69 -5.10 -5.86
N ASP A 151 -12.48 -4.38 -5.07
CA ASP A 151 -13.21 -3.19 -5.54
C ASP A 151 -12.25 -2.08 -6.02
N PHE A 152 -11.07 -1.97 -5.41
CA PHE A 152 -10.00 -1.07 -5.88
C PHE A 152 -9.50 -1.45 -7.27
N ILE A 153 -9.18 -2.72 -7.52
CA ILE A 153 -8.71 -3.17 -8.84
C ILE A 153 -9.79 -2.99 -9.90
N GLU A 154 -11.05 -3.29 -9.59
CA GLU A 154 -12.16 -3.04 -10.51
C GLU A 154 -12.30 -1.55 -10.86
N GLN A 155 -12.15 -0.66 -9.87
CA GLN A 155 -12.20 0.77 -10.11
C GLN A 155 -11.01 1.27 -10.94
N LEU A 156 -9.81 0.75 -10.66
CA LEU A 156 -8.60 1.01 -11.43
C LEU A 156 -8.81 0.64 -12.91
N LEU A 157 -9.34 -0.55 -13.19
CA LEU A 157 -9.63 -0.99 -14.55
C LEU A 157 -10.69 -0.12 -15.25
N LYS A 158 -11.72 0.33 -14.51
CA LYS A 158 -12.72 1.27 -15.05
C LYS A 158 -12.10 2.60 -15.45
N ASP A 159 -11.24 3.15 -14.59
CA ASP A 159 -10.57 4.42 -14.85
C ASP A 159 -9.55 4.30 -15.98
N PHE A 160 -8.82 3.17 -16.06
CA PHE A 160 -7.90 2.87 -17.15
C PHE A 160 -8.61 2.76 -18.51
N LYS A 161 -9.74 2.05 -18.59
CA LYS A 161 -10.54 1.96 -19.83
C LYS A 161 -11.15 3.31 -20.21
N GLY A 162 -11.45 4.14 -19.23
CA GLY A 162 -11.93 5.51 -19.44
C GLY A 162 -10.88 6.44 -20.05
N SER A 163 -9.59 6.24 -19.75
CA SER A 163 -8.49 7.07 -20.28
C SER A 163 -7.98 6.62 -21.66
N LEU A 164 -8.43 5.46 -22.18
CA LEU A 164 -8.08 4.96 -23.51
C LEU A 164 -9.02 5.49 -24.62
N LYS A 165 -10.00 6.34 -24.28
CA LYS A 165 -10.93 6.99 -25.22
C LYS A 165 -10.52 8.43 -25.45
#